data_AF-A0A2H0DQ02-F1
#
_entry.id   AF-A0A2H0DQ02-F1
#
_cell.length_a   1.000
_cell.length_b   1.000
_cell.length_c   1.000
_cell.angle_alpha   90.00
_cell.angle_beta   90.00
_cell.angle_gamma   90.00
#
_symmetry.space_group_name_H-M   'P 1'
#
loop_
_entity.id
_entity.type
_entity.pdbx_description
1 polymer ?
#
loop_
_entity_poly.entity_id
_entity_poly.type
_entity_poly.pdbx_seq_one_letter_code
_entity_poly.pdbx_strand_id
1 'polypeptide(L)'
;MTRGMTKPNRILYAAALCAAVSLSSSAQEMRDSLGDRPERQRPAAEAPQTETPVAEATAQTPETEQEAAPEAPKPAKKIPAKRRRRSRSSASRAKAGRTVIDGIAAMKEANYSKAIVIFERAAREDSGWSNAFYHLGDAYYHRAFKRGTPETADREDASNAIDAFETALALDSKLRSVREPHKLYHGLAQSYEAVGRFDQALEAFKSAAIVSPRNPMPNLYGARLRYKMRDFEMSSKNFYVSVARAHKIKSYPQLSKLVRSNGLFVPLLGVPQNRLILDAMDAVFEGTLSLTEARERIKSGDRGGMRDSLADVKPAAVQLAQAAQAPAPRQDPDVLKAIELGNLAFNVRRYREAVKHYENAFALDRARGTMDAVQKSLIFERIGSSYRQLGLAAESVSVLKRAVEELPGNSAAYYQLALAHASMGKLGDAMSYLNRSLETARSMSELRKTLLLTKTDSEFEPLYELPRFADIVKSYETKIARR
;
A
#
# COMPACT_ATOMS: atom_id res chain seq x y z
N MET A 1 -7.38 67.55 7.19
CA MET A 1 -6.42 66.43 7.32
C MET A 1 -7.19 65.19 7.74
N THR A 2 -7.12 64.12 6.93
CA THR A 2 -7.23 62.67 7.28
C THR A 2 -8.40 62.17 8.16
N ARG A 3 -9.07 61.05 7.89
CA ARG A 3 -9.05 60.02 6.84
C ARG A 3 -10.26 59.11 7.12
N GLY A 4 -11.00 58.73 6.09
CA GLY A 4 -12.10 57.76 6.19
C GLY A 4 -11.60 56.34 6.46
N MET A 5 -12.35 55.60 7.28
CA MET A 5 -12.18 54.16 7.50
C MET A 5 -12.95 53.38 6.42
N THR A 6 -12.22 52.74 5.51
CA THR A 6 -12.74 51.69 4.63
C THR A 6 -12.42 50.31 5.23
N LYS A 7 -13.43 49.43 5.24
CA LYS A 7 -13.33 48.03 5.70
C LYS A 7 -12.35 47.23 4.82
N PRO A 8 -11.59 46.27 5.36
CA PRO A 8 -10.71 45.43 4.55
C PRO A 8 -11.49 44.34 3.79
N ASN A 9 -11.12 44.21 2.53
CA ASN A 9 -11.65 43.31 1.51
C ASN A 9 -11.43 41.83 1.88
N ARG A 10 -12.51 41.05 2.06
CA ARG A 10 -12.50 39.61 2.38
C ARG A 10 -12.49 38.69 1.16
N ILE A 11 -12.02 39.17 0.00
CA ILE A 11 -12.13 38.43 -1.28
C ILE A 11 -10.79 37.83 -1.77
N LEU A 12 -9.65 38.14 -1.14
CA LEU A 12 -8.34 37.65 -1.61
C LEU A 12 -7.86 36.31 -1.01
N TYR A 13 -8.61 35.68 -0.09
CA TYR A 13 -8.20 34.40 0.52
C TYR A 13 -8.90 33.15 -0.06
N ALA A 14 -9.88 33.30 -0.95
CA ALA A 14 -10.59 32.16 -1.55
C ALA A 14 -9.97 31.65 -2.86
N ALA A 15 -9.15 32.46 -3.55
CA ALA A 15 -8.54 32.08 -4.82
C ALA A 15 -7.22 31.28 -4.67
N ALA A 16 -6.54 31.37 -3.52
CA ALA A 16 -5.27 30.66 -3.28
C ALA A 16 -5.45 29.19 -2.86
N LEU A 17 -6.64 28.78 -2.39
CA LEU A 17 -6.92 27.41 -1.97
C LEU A 17 -7.44 26.51 -3.11
N CYS A 18 -8.01 27.07 -4.18
CA CYS A 18 -8.42 26.27 -5.35
C CYS A 18 -7.28 25.95 -6.33
N ALA A 19 -6.18 26.73 -6.33
CA ALA A 19 -4.99 26.45 -7.14
C ALA A 19 -4.11 25.34 -6.54
N ALA A 20 -4.08 25.19 -5.21
CA ALA A 20 -3.25 24.18 -4.54
C ALA A 20 -3.80 22.75 -4.70
N VAL A 21 -5.11 22.58 -4.82
CA VAL A 21 -5.75 21.26 -4.99
C VAL A 21 -5.59 20.74 -6.42
N SER A 22 -5.62 21.62 -7.42
CA SER A 22 -5.47 21.28 -8.84
C SER A 22 -4.02 21.00 -9.27
N LEU A 23 -3.03 21.62 -8.61
CA LEU A 23 -1.60 21.33 -8.82
C LEU A 23 -1.18 19.97 -8.24
N SER A 24 -1.86 19.47 -7.20
CA SER A 24 -1.51 18.20 -6.55
C SER A 24 -1.87 16.97 -7.40
N SER A 25 -3.02 17.00 -8.09
CA SER A 25 -3.45 15.93 -9.00
C SER A 25 -2.55 15.84 -10.23
N SER A 26 -2.19 16.98 -10.83
CA SER A 26 -1.30 17.04 -12.00
C SER A 26 0.13 16.59 -11.68
N ALA A 27 0.64 16.90 -10.48
CA ALA A 27 1.94 16.42 -10.02
C ALA A 27 1.94 14.92 -9.72
N GLN A 28 0.85 14.36 -9.21
CA GLN A 28 0.69 12.92 -8.99
C GLN A 28 0.54 12.15 -10.32
N GLU A 29 -0.24 12.67 -11.26
CA GLU A 29 -0.36 12.10 -12.61
C GLU A 29 0.97 12.15 -13.38
N MET A 30 1.76 13.24 -13.27
CA MET A 30 3.12 13.29 -13.83
C MET A 30 4.10 12.34 -13.13
N ARG A 31 3.90 12.03 -11.85
CA ARG A 31 4.72 11.05 -11.10
C ARG A 31 4.50 9.61 -11.58
N ASP A 32 3.34 9.30 -12.13
CA ASP A 32 2.98 7.91 -12.42
C ASP A 32 2.97 7.60 -13.94
N SER A 33 2.82 8.61 -14.81
CA SER A 33 2.45 8.43 -16.22
C SER A 33 3.52 8.70 -17.29
N LEU A 34 4.80 8.90 -16.95
CA LEU A 34 5.85 9.26 -17.93
C LEU A 34 6.10 8.24 -19.08
N GLY A 35 5.31 7.16 -19.18
CA GLY A 35 5.29 6.22 -20.30
C GLY A 35 3.92 5.76 -20.79
N ASP A 36 2.80 6.24 -20.22
CA ASP A 36 1.46 5.78 -20.59
C ASP A 36 0.83 6.72 -21.62
N ARG A 37 0.88 6.32 -22.89
CA ARG A 37 0.07 7.00 -23.91
C ARG A 37 -1.38 6.56 -23.75
N PRO A 38 -2.36 7.48 -23.63
CA PRO A 38 -3.76 7.09 -23.77
C PRO A 38 -4.00 6.56 -25.19
N GLU A 39 -4.58 5.37 -25.32
CA GLU A 39 -5.04 4.86 -26.61
C GLU A 39 -6.01 5.87 -27.24
N ARG A 40 -5.84 6.13 -28.54
CA ARG A 40 -6.77 6.96 -29.32
C ARG A 40 -8.18 6.38 -29.16
N GLN A 41 -9.09 7.17 -28.59
CA GLN A 41 -10.52 6.84 -28.60
C GLN A 41 -10.94 6.70 -30.07
N ARG A 42 -11.34 5.49 -30.48
CA ARG A 42 -12.07 5.31 -31.72
C ARG A 42 -13.46 5.94 -31.50
N PRO A 43 -13.91 6.87 -32.36
CA PRO A 43 -15.26 7.40 -32.25
C PRO A 43 -16.28 6.26 -32.39
N ALA A 44 -17.37 6.36 -31.64
CA ALA A 44 -18.46 5.40 -31.64
C ALA A 44 -19.04 5.26 -33.05
N ALA A 45 -19.14 4.02 -33.54
CA ALA A 45 -19.90 3.73 -34.75
C ALA A 45 -21.39 3.95 -34.43
N GLU A 46 -22.00 4.88 -35.16
CA GLU A 46 -23.45 5.11 -35.18
C GLU A 46 -24.17 3.83 -35.61
N ALA A 47 -25.25 3.51 -34.90
CA ALA A 47 -26.15 2.42 -35.27
C ALA A 47 -27.05 2.85 -36.44
N PRO A 48 -27.25 2.04 -37.49
CA PRO A 48 -28.31 2.30 -38.44
C PRO A 48 -29.63 1.77 -37.90
N GLN A 49 -30.63 2.65 -37.90
CA GLN A 49 -32.03 2.34 -37.64
C GLN A 49 -32.68 1.67 -38.87
N THR A 50 -33.62 0.77 -38.56
CA THR A 50 -34.88 0.44 -39.27
C THR A 50 -34.87 0.19 -40.78
N GLU A 51 -35.36 -0.99 -41.17
CA GLU A 51 -36.45 -1.12 -42.16
C GLU A 51 -37.01 -2.57 -42.18
N THR A 52 -38.34 -2.66 -42.08
CA THR A 52 -39.25 -3.73 -42.54
C THR A 52 -40.35 -2.99 -43.30
N PRO A 53 -41.10 -3.54 -44.30
CA PRO A 53 -41.78 -4.85 -44.22
C PRO A 53 -42.14 -5.52 -45.59
N VAL A 54 -43.11 -6.47 -45.57
CA VAL A 54 -44.10 -6.92 -46.61
C VAL A 54 -44.03 -8.44 -46.85
N ALA A 55 -44.94 -9.23 -46.25
CA ALA A 55 -46.20 -9.83 -46.77
C ALA A 55 -45.97 -11.23 -47.42
N GLU A 56 -46.86 -12.23 -47.47
CA GLU A 56 -48.33 -12.32 -47.41
C GLU A 56 -48.77 -13.81 -47.35
N ALA A 57 -49.99 -14.08 -46.85
CA ALA A 57 -50.98 -15.12 -47.25
C ALA A 57 -50.62 -16.65 -47.15
N THR A 58 -51.50 -17.62 -46.82
CA THR A 58 -52.98 -17.71 -46.68
C THR A 58 -53.42 -19.07 -46.08
N ALA A 59 -54.67 -19.09 -45.53
CA ALA A 59 -55.67 -20.18 -45.48
C ALA A 59 -55.55 -21.29 -44.38
N GLN A 60 -56.61 -21.80 -43.71
CA GLN A 60 -58.09 -21.73 -43.77
C GLN A 60 -58.67 -22.24 -42.41
N THR A 61 -59.89 -21.83 -42.03
CA THR A 61 -60.75 -22.26 -40.90
C THR A 61 -61.65 -23.48 -41.29
N PRO A 62 -62.55 -24.10 -40.47
CA PRO A 62 -63.14 -23.68 -39.17
C PRO A 62 -63.39 -24.76 -38.06
N GLU A 63 -63.80 -24.24 -36.89
CA GLU A 63 -64.77 -24.74 -35.88
C GLU A 63 -64.59 -26.11 -35.17
N THR A 64 -64.41 -26.06 -33.84
CA THR A 64 -65.47 -26.43 -32.87
C THR A 64 -65.10 -26.01 -31.44
N GLU A 65 -66.03 -25.34 -30.77
CA GLU A 65 -65.99 -24.96 -29.36
C GLU A 65 -66.15 -26.20 -28.46
N GLN A 66 -65.24 -26.38 -27.50
CA GLN A 66 -65.52 -27.05 -26.24
C GLN A 66 -64.74 -26.35 -25.12
N GLU A 67 -65.49 -25.75 -24.19
CA GLU A 67 -65.00 -25.20 -22.93
C GLU A 67 -64.31 -26.29 -22.09
N ALA A 68 -63.06 -26.05 -21.68
CA ALA A 68 -62.41 -26.77 -20.60
C ALA A 68 -61.55 -25.82 -19.74
N ALA A 69 -61.68 -26.00 -18.42
CA ALA A 69 -61.16 -25.26 -17.28
C ALA A 69 -59.66 -24.82 -17.32
N PRO A 70 -59.23 -23.84 -16.51
CA PRO A 70 -57.89 -23.25 -16.58
C PRO A 70 -56.79 -24.26 -16.20
N GLU A 71 -55.89 -24.54 -17.15
CA GLU A 71 -54.68 -25.33 -16.93
C GLU A 71 -53.68 -24.57 -16.02
N ALA A 72 -53.22 -25.25 -14.97
CA ALA A 72 -52.18 -24.83 -14.04
C ALA A 72 -50.83 -24.53 -14.77
N PRO A 73 -49.97 -23.64 -14.22
CA PRO A 73 -48.74 -23.22 -14.89
C PRO A 73 -47.80 -24.41 -15.10
N LYS A 74 -47.40 -24.63 -16.36
CA LYS A 74 -46.43 -25.66 -16.76
C LYS A 74 -45.11 -25.52 -15.96
N PRO A 75 -44.50 -26.63 -15.50
CA PRO A 75 -43.34 -26.57 -14.64
C PRO A 75 -42.14 -25.94 -15.38
N ALA A 76 -41.55 -24.93 -14.75
CA ALA A 76 -40.37 -24.24 -15.26
C ALA A 76 -39.25 -25.25 -15.61
N LYS A 77 -38.83 -25.27 -16.89
CA LYS A 77 -37.68 -26.06 -17.34
C LYS A 77 -36.49 -25.79 -16.41
N LYS A 78 -35.98 -26.83 -15.74
CA LYS A 78 -34.81 -26.74 -14.85
C LYS A 78 -33.62 -26.19 -15.63
N ILE A 79 -33.33 -24.90 -15.47
CA ILE A 79 -32.13 -24.28 -16.03
C ILE A 79 -30.92 -24.98 -15.38
N PRO A 80 -29.97 -25.54 -16.17
CA PRO A 80 -28.82 -26.26 -15.62
C PRO A 80 -28.07 -25.39 -14.60
N ALA A 81 -27.65 -25.96 -13.47
CA ALA A 81 -27.02 -25.22 -12.38
C ALA A 81 -25.79 -24.40 -12.83
N LYS A 82 -25.02 -24.91 -13.81
CA LYS A 82 -23.91 -24.17 -14.47
C LYS A 82 -24.39 -22.93 -15.23
N ARG A 83 -25.53 -23.00 -15.90
CA ARG A 83 -26.12 -21.90 -16.69
C ARG A 83 -26.77 -20.85 -15.76
N ARG A 84 -27.40 -21.27 -14.65
CA ARG A 84 -27.86 -20.38 -13.55
C ARG A 84 -26.70 -19.70 -12.81
N ARG A 85 -25.59 -20.40 -12.56
CA ARG A 85 -24.39 -19.81 -11.95
C ARG A 85 -23.74 -18.76 -12.86
N ARG A 86 -23.64 -19.05 -14.16
CA ARG A 86 -23.14 -18.08 -15.16
C ARG A 86 -24.05 -16.86 -15.29
N SER A 87 -25.37 -17.05 -15.33
CA SER A 87 -26.33 -15.93 -15.41
C SER A 87 -26.40 -15.08 -14.13
N ARG A 88 -26.24 -15.71 -12.96
CA ARG A 88 -26.12 -14.99 -11.67
C ARG A 88 -24.81 -14.21 -11.58
N SER A 89 -23.69 -14.81 -12.02
CA SER A 89 -22.39 -14.14 -12.07
C SER A 89 -22.38 -12.95 -13.04
N SER A 90 -23.09 -13.02 -14.18
CA SER A 90 -23.20 -11.88 -15.09
C SER A 90 -24.07 -10.76 -14.53
N ALA A 91 -25.16 -11.09 -13.84
CA ALA A 91 -26.02 -10.09 -13.21
C ALA A 91 -25.36 -9.43 -11.99
N SER A 92 -24.67 -10.20 -11.15
CA SER A 92 -23.89 -9.68 -10.02
C SER A 92 -22.75 -8.78 -10.50
N ARG A 93 -22.06 -9.18 -11.58
CA ARG A 93 -21.01 -8.37 -12.21
C ARG A 93 -21.53 -7.08 -12.82
N ALA A 94 -22.69 -7.09 -13.46
CA ALA A 94 -23.32 -5.87 -14.00
C ALA A 94 -23.77 -4.90 -12.87
N LYS A 95 -24.19 -5.44 -11.72
CA LYS A 95 -24.49 -4.63 -10.54
C LYS A 95 -23.22 -4.04 -9.93
N ALA A 96 -22.22 -4.87 -9.66
CA ALA A 96 -20.92 -4.44 -9.14
C ALA A 96 -20.25 -3.42 -10.06
N GLY A 97 -20.37 -3.57 -11.38
CA GLY A 97 -19.86 -2.63 -12.38
C GLY A 97 -20.43 -1.22 -12.23
N ARG A 98 -21.74 -1.08 -11.99
CA ARG A 98 -22.37 0.22 -11.70
C ARG A 98 -21.85 0.81 -10.39
N THR A 99 -21.76 -0.01 -9.35
CA THR A 99 -21.18 0.41 -8.06
C THR A 99 -19.72 0.88 -8.22
N VAL A 100 -18.91 0.22 -9.03
CA VAL A 100 -17.53 0.66 -9.31
C VAL A 100 -17.49 2.02 -10.00
N ILE A 101 -18.41 2.30 -10.94
CA ILE A 101 -18.47 3.61 -11.60
C ILE A 101 -18.75 4.72 -10.58
N ASP A 102 -19.66 4.51 -9.64
CA ASP A 102 -19.94 5.46 -8.56
C ASP A 102 -18.70 5.68 -7.66
N GLY A 103 -17.95 4.62 -7.38
CA GLY A 103 -16.73 4.68 -6.58
C GLY A 103 -15.63 5.45 -7.31
N ILE A 104 -15.47 5.24 -8.62
CA ILE A 104 -14.53 5.99 -9.46
C ILE A 104 -14.90 7.48 -9.50
N ALA A 105 -16.19 7.82 -9.52
CA ALA A 105 -16.63 9.21 -9.41
C ALA A 105 -16.19 9.83 -8.06
N ALA A 106 -16.37 9.11 -6.95
CA ALA A 106 -15.90 9.56 -5.64
C ALA A 106 -14.35 9.68 -5.57
N MET A 107 -13.61 8.81 -6.26
CA MET A 107 -12.15 8.93 -6.40
C MET A 107 -11.73 10.23 -7.10
N LYS A 108 -12.43 10.60 -8.18
CA LYS A 108 -12.17 11.86 -8.91
C LYS A 108 -12.44 13.10 -8.06
N GLU A 109 -13.37 13.02 -7.11
CA GLU A 109 -13.64 14.06 -6.11
C GLU A 109 -12.62 14.06 -4.96
N ALA A 110 -11.60 13.19 -5.00
CA ALA A 110 -10.66 12.92 -3.91
C ALA A 110 -11.35 12.53 -2.57
N ASN A 111 -12.57 12.01 -2.65
CA ASN A 111 -13.33 11.53 -1.49
C ASN A 111 -13.09 10.04 -1.28
N TYR A 112 -11.87 9.70 -0.86
CA TYR A 112 -11.41 8.32 -0.75
C TYR A 112 -12.21 7.49 0.26
N SER A 113 -12.65 8.09 1.38
CA SER A 113 -13.48 7.37 2.35
C SER A 113 -14.82 6.94 1.78
N LYS A 114 -15.47 7.81 0.98
CA LYS A 114 -16.70 7.44 0.26
C LYS A 114 -16.41 6.38 -0.80
N ALA A 115 -15.32 6.53 -1.56
CA ALA A 115 -14.93 5.56 -2.57
C ALA A 115 -14.70 4.15 -1.98
N ILE A 116 -14.00 4.05 -0.85
CA ILE A 116 -13.76 2.79 -0.14
C ILE A 116 -15.07 2.08 0.21
N VAL A 117 -16.02 2.78 0.85
CA VAL A 117 -17.33 2.20 1.20
C VAL A 117 -18.07 1.67 -0.04
N ILE A 118 -17.99 2.41 -1.15
CA ILE A 118 -18.61 2.02 -2.41
C ILE A 118 -17.90 0.79 -3.01
N PHE A 119 -16.56 0.75 -3.01
CA PHE A 119 -15.81 -0.38 -3.56
C PHE A 119 -15.93 -1.64 -2.68
N GLU A 120 -16.03 -1.52 -1.36
CA GLU A 120 -16.38 -2.63 -0.46
C GLU A 120 -17.77 -3.19 -0.77
N ARG A 121 -18.72 -2.33 -1.14
CA ARG A 121 -20.02 -2.77 -1.63
C ARG A 121 -19.88 -3.52 -2.96
N ALA A 122 -19.10 -3.00 -3.92
CA ALA A 122 -18.86 -3.67 -5.20
C ALA A 122 -18.21 -5.04 -5.02
N ALA A 123 -17.21 -5.15 -4.13
CA ALA A 123 -16.53 -6.40 -3.80
C ALA A 123 -17.47 -7.42 -3.13
N ARG A 124 -18.46 -6.97 -2.35
CA ARG A 124 -19.52 -7.86 -1.81
C ARG A 124 -20.54 -8.27 -2.88
N GLU A 125 -20.82 -7.42 -3.84
CA GLU A 125 -21.76 -7.71 -4.93
C GLU A 125 -21.21 -8.76 -5.90
N ASP A 126 -19.91 -8.73 -6.21
CA ASP A 126 -19.21 -9.80 -6.94
C ASP A 126 -17.83 -10.07 -6.30
N SER A 127 -17.77 -11.00 -5.35
CA SER A 127 -16.55 -11.36 -4.63
C SER A 127 -15.50 -12.07 -5.48
N GLY A 128 -15.84 -12.46 -6.71
CA GLY A 128 -14.90 -13.06 -7.66
C GLY A 128 -14.34 -12.06 -8.67
N TRP A 129 -14.66 -10.77 -8.56
CA TRP A 129 -14.26 -9.75 -9.54
C TRP A 129 -13.02 -8.99 -9.09
N SER A 130 -11.86 -9.34 -9.64
CA SER A 130 -10.57 -8.70 -9.30
C SER A 130 -10.57 -7.18 -9.50
N ASN A 131 -11.32 -6.64 -10.47
CA ASN A 131 -11.35 -5.20 -10.70
C ASN A 131 -12.01 -4.40 -9.56
N ALA A 132 -12.97 -4.99 -8.83
CA ALA A 132 -13.53 -4.34 -7.64
C ALA A 132 -12.47 -4.22 -6.53
N PHE A 133 -11.68 -5.26 -6.32
CA PHE A 133 -10.57 -5.26 -5.36
C PHE A 133 -9.41 -4.35 -5.79
N TYR A 134 -9.12 -4.26 -7.09
CA TYR A 134 -8.18 -3.29 -7.63
C TYR A 134 -8.58 -1.86 -7.25
N HIS A 135 -9.82 -1.45 -7.53
CA HIS A 135 -10.28 -0.10 -7.19
C HIS A 135 -10.39 0.12 -5.67
N LEU A 136 -10.72 -0.92 -4.90
CA LEU A 136 -10.67 -0.85 -3.44
C LEU A 136 -9.26 -0.58 -2.93
N GLY A 137 -8.27 -1.33 -3.43
CA GLY A 137 -6.86 -1.12 -3.10
C GLY A 137 -6.36 0.26 -3.52
N ASP A 138 -6.77 0.72 -4.70
CA ASP A 138 -6.46 2.06 -5.21
C ASP A 138 -7.02 3.17 -4.31
N ALA A 139 -8.25 3.00 -3.82
CA ALA A 139 -8.86 3.96 -2.89
C ALA A 139 -8.17 3.99 -1.52
N TYR A 140 -7.81 2.83 -0.98
CA TYR A 140 -7.02 2.74 0.25
C TYR A 140 -5.62 3.36 0.07
N TYR A 141 -4.95 3.07 -1.04
CA TYR A 141 -3.66 3.67 -1.39
C TYR A 141 -3.78 5.20 -1.45
N HIS A 142 -4.70 5.76 -2.23
CA HIS A 142 -4.83 7.21 -2.31
C HIS A 142 -5.17 7.87 -0.96
N ARG A 143 -5.93 7.20 -0.09
CA ARG A 143 -6.19 7.68 1.28
C ARG A 143 -4.93 7.63 2.16
N ALA A 144 -4.18 6.53 2.10
CA ALA A 144 -2.93 6.35 2.84
C ALA A 144 -1.91 7.46 2.52
N PHE A 145 -1.76 7.78 1.23
CA PHE A 145 -0.74 8.70 0.72
C PHE A 145 -1.22 10.15 0.61
N LYS A 146 -2.41 10.49 1.15
CA LYS A 146 -2.95 11.87 1.14
C LYS A 146 -1.99 12.89 1.78
N ARG A 147 -1.16 12.45 2.72
CA ARG A 147 -0.17 13.28 3.44
C ARG A 147 1.21 13.32 2.77
N GLY A 148 1.35 12.71 1.59
CA GLY A 148 2.56 12.80 0.78
C GLY A 148 3.20 11.45 0.48
N THR A 149 4.37 11.20 1.06
CA THR A 149 5.28 10.14 0.63
C THR A 149 5.11 8.87 1.46
N PRO A 150 5.71 7.71 1.09
CA PRO A 150 5.62 6.49 1.90
C PRO A 150 6.02 6.65 3.36
N GLU A 151 6.89 7.62 3.67
CA GLU A 151 7.34 7.91 5.02
C GLU A 151 6.27 8.58 5.90
N THR A 152 5.30 9.29 5.28
CA THR A 152 4.20 9.99 5.97
C THR A 152 2.84 9.33 5.77
N ALA A 153 2.81 8.21 5.04
CA ALA A 153 1.59 7.51 4.71
C ALA A 153 0.93 6.85 5.94
N ASP A 154 -0.39 6.77 5.93
CA ASP A 154 -1.14 5.99 6.92
C ASP A 154 -0.86 4.49 6.71
N ARG A 155 -0.21 3.86 7.68
CA ARG A 155 0.22 2.46 7.58
C ARG A 155 -0.94 1.48 7.60
N GLU A 156 -2.08 1.82 8.20
CA GLU A 156 -3.26 0.97 8.21
C GLU A 156 -3.91 0.94 6.83
N ASP A 157 -4.13 2.13 6.24
CA ASP A 157 -4.64 2.21 4.88
C ASP A 157 -3.66 1.62 3.86
N ALA A 158 -2.34 1.76 4.06
CA ALA A 158 -1.35 1.08 3.24
C ALA A 158 -1.45 -0.45 3.35
N SER A 159 -1.68 -0.99 4.55
CA SER A 159 -1.92 -2.43 4.74
C SER A 159 -3.21 -2.88 4.06
N ASN A 160 -4.30 -2.13 4.19
CA ASN A 160 -5.57 -2.44 3.53
C ASN A 160 -5.46 -2.37 2.00
N ALA A 161 -4.64 -1.46 1.48
CA ALA A 161 -4.33 -1.37 0.06
C ALA A 161 -3.59 -2.63 -0.42
N ILE A 162 -2.59 -3.11 0.35
CA ILE A 162 -1.89 -4.36 0.06
C ILE A 162 -2.88 -5.52 -0.01
N ASP A 163 -3.70 -5.72 1.03
CA ASP A 163 -4.65 -6.83 1.10
C ASP A 163 -5.62 -6.85 -0.10
N ALA A 164 -6.14 -5.68 -0.48
CA ALA A 164 -7.04 -5.55 -1.62
C ALA A 164 -6.33 -5.81 -2.96
N PHE A 165 -5.12 -5.29 -3.18
CA PHE A 165 -4.34 -5.55 -4.39
C PHE A 165 -3.90 -7.01 -4.52
N GLU A 166 -3.47 -7.64 -3.42
CA GLU A 166 -3.14 -9.06 -3.41
C GLU A 166 -4.36 -9.94 -3.66
N THR A 167 -5.52 -9.56 -3.13
CA THR A 167 -6.78 -10.24 -3.44
C THR A 167 -7.13 -10.11 -4.93
N ALA A 168 -6.93 -8.93 -5.53
CA ALA A 168 -7.13 -8.75 -6.96
C ALA A 168 -6.21 -9.66 -7.80
N LEU A 169 -4.94 -9.78 -7.41
CA LEU A 169 -3.96 -10.69 -8.04
C LEU A 169 -4.30 -12.17 -7.84
N ALA A 170 -4.82 -12.55 -6.66
CA ALA A 170 -5.24 -13.91 -6.38
C ALA A 170 -6.44 -14.34 -7.23
N LEU A 171 -7.37 -13.42 -7.47
CA LEU A 171 -8.56 -13.65 -8.31
C LEU A 171 -8.24 -13.63 -9.80
N ASP A 172 -7.28 -12.80 -10.23
CA ASP A 172 -6.83 -12.69 -11.62
C ASP A 172 -5.33 -12.42 -11.70
N SER A 173 -4.54 -13.49 -11.66
CA SER A 173 -3.06 -13.41 -11.69
C SER A 173 -2.51 -12.81 -12.99
N LYS A 174 -3.31 -12.77 -14.07
CA LYS A 174 -2.95 -12.16 -15.35
C LYS A 174 -3.50 -10.74 -15.51
N LEU A 175 -4.23 -10.23 -14.51
CA LEU A 175 -4.82 -8.89 -14.47
C LEU A 175 -5.59 -8.53 -15.75
N ARG A 176 -6.27 -9.50 -16.38
CA ARG A 176 -7.00 -9.32 -17.63
C ARG A 176 -8.15 -8.32 -17.52
N SER A 177 -8.77 -8.21 -16.35
CA SER A 177 -9.85 -7.24 -16.12
C SER A 177 -9.39 -5.90 -15.56
N VAL A 178 -8.11 -5.74 -15.23
CA VAL A 178 -7.56 -4.47 -14.73
C VAL A 178 -6.97 -3.71 -15.91
N ARG A 179 -7.50 -2.52 -16.18
CA ARG A 179 -7.09 -1.72 -17.34
C ARG A 179 -5.64 -1.22 -17.25
N GLU A 180 -5.17 -0.95 -16.04
CA GLU A 180 -3.84 -0.37 -15.79
C GLU A 180 -3.06 -1.22 -14.76
N PRO A 181 -2.63 -2.44 -15.13
CA PRO A 181 -1.98 -3.37 -14.19
C PRO A 181 -0.71 -2.80 -13.53
N HIS A 182 0.00 -1.91 -14.22
CA HIS A 182 1.20 -1.29 -13.66
C HIS A 182 0.89 -0.37 -12.48
N LYS A 183 -0.30 0.26 -12.43
CA LYS A 183 -0.73 1.10 -11.29
C LYS A 183 -0.99 0.26 -10.06
N LEU A 184 -1.56 -0.93 -10.23
CA LEU A 184 -1.71 -1.91 -9.15
C LEU A 184 -0.36 -2.23 -8.54
N TYR A 185 0.61 -2.65 -9.36
CA TYR A 185 1.95 -2.98 -8.85
C TYR A 185 2.68 -1.77 -8.27
N HIS A 186 2.47 -0.57 -8.81
CA HIS A 186 3.01 0.67 -8.27
C HIS A 186 2.45 0.99 -6.89
N GLY A 187 1.12 0.99 -6.73
CA GLY A 187 0.45 1.20 -5.47
C GLY A 187 0.82 0.14 -4.44
N LEU A 188 0.90 -1.13 -4.85
CA LEU A 188 1.37 -2.23 -4.02
C LEU A 188 2.80 -1.99 -3.54
N ALA A 189 3.70 -1.58 -4.42
CA ALA A 189 5.10 -1.32 -4.07
C ALA A 189 5.25 -0.16 -3.07
N GLN A 190 4.54 0.94 -3.29
CA GLN A 190 4.58 2.08 -2.37
C GLN A 190 3.94 1.74 -1.02
N SER A 191 2.81 1.03 -1.02
CA SER A 191 2.19 0.57 0.22
C SER A 191 3.11 -0.39 0.99
N TYR A 192 3.82 -1.29 0.28
CA TYR A 192 4.84 -2.14 0.89
C TYR A 192 5.99 -1.35 1.51
N GLU A 193 6.45 -0.30 0.84
CA GLU A 193 7.47 0.59 1.38
C GLU A 193 6.98 1.31 2.65
N ALA A 194 5.74 1.81 2.65
CA ALA A 194 5.15 2.51 3.79
C ALA A 194 5.05 1.64 5.05
N VAL A 195 4.83 0.33 4.87
CA VAL A 195 4.81 -0.65 5.98
C VAL A 195 6.18 -1.27 6.27
N GLY A 196 7.24 -0.87 5.57
CA GLY A 196 8.61 -1.33 5.81
C GLY A 196 8.99 -2.68 5.16
N ARG A 197 8.15 -3.22 4.27
CA ARG A 197 8.37 -4.48 3.55
C ARG A 197 9.15 -4.23 2.24
N PHE A 198 10.42 -3.83 2.35
CA PHE A 198 11.20 -3.31 1.22
C PHE A 198 11.46 -4.32 0.10
N ASP A 199 11.73 -5.59 0.41
CA ASP A 199 11.95 -6.61 -0.62
C ASP A 199 10.72 -6.83 -1.50
N GLN A 200 9.54 -6.85 -0.88
CA GLN A 200 8.28 -6.98 -1.60
C GLN A 200 7.94 -5.73 -2.38
N ALA A 201 8.29 -4.55 -1.86
CA ALA A 201 8.21 -3.31 -2.63
C ALA A 201 9.08 -3.37 -3.90
N LEU A 202 10.32 -3.89 -3.79
CA LEU A 202 11.20 -4.05 -4.94
C LEU A 202 10.67 -5.07 -5.96
N GLU A 203 10.10 -6.20 -5.51
CA GLU A 203 9.50 -7.18 -6.42
C GLU A 203 8.22 -6.65 -7.10
N ALA A 204 7.42 -5.85 -6.39
CA ALA A 204 6.28 -5.15 -6.96
C ALA A 204 6.71 -4.11 -8.00
N PHE A 205 7.76 -3.32 -7.75
CA PHE A 205 8.33 -2.41 -8.77
C PHE A 205 8.89 -3.16 -9.98
N LYS A 206 9.52 -4.33 -9.77
CA LYS A 206 9.96 -5.20 -10.86
C LYS A 206 8.79 -5.72 -11.69
N SER A 207 7.71 -6.13 -11.03
CA SER A 207 6.47 -6.55 -11.70
C SER A 207 5.84 -5.40 -12.51
N ALA A 208 5.79 -4.19 -11.94
CA ALA A 208 5.36 -2.99 -12.67
C ALA A 208 6.24 -2.73 -13.91
N ALA A 209 7.55 -2.89 -13.79
CA ALA A 209 8.50 -2.74 -14.89
C ALA A 209 8.36 -3.83 -15.96
N ILE A 210 7.90 -5.03 -15.61
CA ILE A 210 7.64 -6.13 -16.57
C ILE A 210 6.37 -5.83 -17.36
N VAL A 211 5.30 -5.39 -16.71
CA VAL A 211 4.02 -5.12 -17.37
C VAL A 211 4.04 -3.82 -18.18
N SER A 212 4.82 -2.82 -17.74
CA SER A 212 5.06 -1.58 -18.48
C SER A 212 6.55 -1.39 -18.79
N PRO A 213 7.12 -2.16 -19.74
CA PRO A 213 8.56 -2.20 -20.02
C PRO A 213 9.14 -0.89 -20.58
N ARG A 214 8.27 -0.01 -21.08
CA ARG A 214 8.64 1.31 -21.58
C ARG A 214 8.57 2.40 -20.50
N ASN A 215 7.87 2.17 -19.39
CA ASN A 215 7.72 3.16 -18.34
C ASN A 215 9.04 3.26 -17.53
N PRO A 216 9.65 4.46 -17.41
CA PRO A 216 10.86 4.67 -16.64
C PRO A 216 10.61 4.69 -15.11
N MET A 217 9.38 4.99 -14.68
CA MET A 217 9.07 5.27 -13.27
C MET A 217 9.29 4.08 -12.33
N PRO A 218 8.87 2.84 -12.63
CA PRO A 218 9.12 1.71 -11.73
C PRO A 218 10.60 1.54 -11.36
N ASN A 219 11.50 1.73 -12.34
CA ASN A 219 12.94 1.68 -12.10
C ASN A 219 13.46 2.91 -11.33
N LEU A 220 12.88 4.10 -11.55
CA LEU A 220 13.25 5.30 -10.78
C LEU A 220 12.87 5.16 -9.31
N TYR A 221 11.65 4.71 -9.03
CA TYR A 221 11.20 4.44 -7.66
C TYR A 221 11.99 3.30 -7.01
N GLY A 222 12.30 2.23 -7.76
CA GLY A 222 13.19 1.18 -7.29
C GLY A 222 14.61 1.69 -6.99
N ALA A 223 15.14 2.63 -7.78
CA ALA A 223 16.43 3.27 -7.50
C ALA A 223 16.37 4.05 -6.18
N ARG A 224 15.32 4.85 -5.98
CA ARG A 224 15.09 5.60 -4.74
C ARG A 224 15.01 4.68 -3.52
N LEU A 225 14.27 3.58 -3.63
CA LEU A 225 14.13 2.63 -2.55
C LEU A 225 15.48 1.99 -2.19
N ARG A 226 16.26 1.57 -3.19
CA ARG A 226 17.62 1.02 -2.97
C ARG A 226 18.59 2.05 -2.41
N TYR A 227 18.49 3.31 -2.84
CA TYR A 227 19.23 4.42 -2.24
C TYR A 227 18.92 4.55 -0.74
N LYS A 228 17.64 4.49 -0.35
CA LYS A 228 17.22 4.48 1.06
C LYS A 228 17.80 3.28 1.81
N MET A 229 17.84 2.10 1.17
CA MET A 229 18.47 0.89 1.73
C MET A 229 20.02 0.95 1.76
N ARG A 230 20.63 2.06 1.27
CA ARG A 230 22.08 2.24 1.09
C ARG A 230 22.73 1.24 0.13
N ASP A 231 21.93 0.63 -0.74
CA ASP A 231 22.38 -0.19 -1.86
C ASP A 231 22.61 0.71 -3.08
N PHE A 232 23.69 1.49 -3.02
CA PHE A 232 24.00 2.51 -4.03
C PHE A 232 24.31 1.90 -5.40
N GLU A 233 24.91 0.71 -5.44
CA GLU A 233 25.26 0.04 -6.68
C GLU A 233 24.00 -0.36 -7.47
N MET A 234 23.08 -1.08 -6.85
CA MET A 234 21.84 -1.47 -7.52
C MET A 234 20.88 -0.29 -7.69
N SER A 235 20.95 0.71 -6.81
CA SER A 235 20.29 2.01 -7.03
C SER A 235 20.74 2.63 -8.36
N SER A 236 22.05 2.69 -8.63
CA SER A 236 22.59 3.23 -9.88
C SER A 236 22.24 2.39 -11.10
N LYS A 237 22.21 1.05 -10.98
CA LYS A 237 21.72 0.19 -12.06
C LYS A 237 20.24 0.47 -12.38
N ASN A 238 19.39 0.57 -11.36
CA ASN A 238 17.98 0.91 -11.54
C ASN A 238 17.80 2.32 -12.12
N PHE A 239 18.57 3.29 -11.65
CA PHE A 239 18.55 4.66 -12.14
C PHE A 239 18.95 4.74 -13.62
N TYR A 240 20.03 4.05 -14.01
CA TYR A 240 20.45 3.93 -15.40
C TYR A 240 19.34 3.37 -16.30
N VAL A 241 18.69 2.28 -15.88
CA VAL A 241 17.59 1.67 -16.65
C VAL A 241 16.42 2.66 -16.81
N SER A 242 16.08 3.40 -15.76
CA SER A 242 15.04 4.44 -15.83
C SER A 242 15.40 5.53 -16.85
N VAL A 243 16.60 6.08 -16.76
CA VAL A 243 17.10 7.13 -17.66
C VAL A 243 17.15 6.64 -19.11
N ALA A 244 17.66 5.42 -19.35
CA ALA A 244 17.71 4.81 -20.67
C ALA A 244 16.31 4.60 -21.27
N ARG A 245 15.33 4.19 -20.45
CA ARG A 245 13.92 4.05 -20.89
C ARG A 245 13.32 5.40 -21.25
N ALA A 246 13.49 6.42 -20.40
CA ALA A 246 13.00 7.76 -20.66
C ALA A 246 13.59 8.34 -21.96
N HIS A 247 14.90 8.16 -22.18
CA HIS A 247 15.53 8.53 -23.44
C HIS A 247 14.91 7.81 -24.64
N LYS A 248 14.72 6.49 -24.55
CA LYS A 248 14.12 5.68 -25.63
C LYS A 248 12.71 6.14 -26.01
N ILE A 249 11.92 6.60 -25.04
CA ILE A 249 10.56 7.11 -25.29
C ILE A 249 10.50 8.63 -25.48
N LYS A 250 11.66 9.30 -25.59
CA LYS A 250 11.80 10.76 -25.75
C LYS A 250 11.20 11.58 -24.60
N SER A 251 11.18 11.01 -23.39
CA SER A 251 10.76 11.68 -22.15
C SER A 251 11.92 12.01 -21.20
N TYR A 252 13.17 11.92 -21.71
CA TYR A 252 14.36 12.21 -20.92
C TYR A 252 14.36 13.62 -20.27
N PRO A 253 14.02 14.71 -20.98
CA PRO A 253 14.00 16.05 -20.37
C PRO A 253 13.03 16.14 -19.18
N GLN A 254 11.86 15.49 -19.30
CA GLN A 254 10.86 15.43 -18.23
C GLN A 254 11.40 14.62 -17.04
N LEU A 255 12.04 13.48 -17.29
CA LEU A 255 12.67 12.68 -16.24
C LEU A 255 13.82 13.44 -15.55
N SER A 256 14.70 14.08 -16.32
CA SER A 256 15.83 14.86 -15.80
C SER A 256 15.33 16.00 -14.90
N LYS A 257 14.32 16.75 -15.37
CA LYS A 257 13.64 17.78 -14.56
C LYS A 257 13.03 17.19 -13.29
N LEU A 258 12.31 16.07 -13.39
CA LEU A 258 11.71 15.40 -12.24
C LEU A 258 12.75 15.02 -11.17
N VAL A 259 13.85 14.40 -11.58
CA VAL A 259 14.94 13.98 -10.67
C VAL A 259 15.59 15.19 -9.99
N ARG A 260 15.75 16.30 -10.71
CA ARG A 260 16.41 17.52 -10.19
C ARG A 260 15.52 18.39 -9.31
N SER A 261 14.19 18.30 -9.44
CA SER A 261 13.25 19.22 -8.78
C SER A 261 12.35 18.58 -7.73
N ASN A 262 12.07 17.28 -7.83
CA ASN A 262 11.19 16.61 -6.90
C ASN A 262 12.00 16.08 -5.71
N GLY A 263 11.70 16.58 -4.51
CA GLY A 263 12.40 16.20 -3.27
C GLY A 263 12.43 14.69 -3.00
N LEU A 264 11.52 13.92 -3.61
CA LEU A 264 11.53 12.46 -3.57
C LEU A 264 12.75 11.83 -4.27
N PHE A 265 13.21 12.44 -5.38
CA PHE A 265 14.25 11.88 -6.25
C PHE A 265 15.57 12.65 -6.19
N VAL A 266 15.55 13.91 -5.75
CA VAL A 266 16.76 14.72 -5.56
C VAL A 266 17.88 13.99 -4.79
N PRO A 267 17.61 13.22 -3.71
CA PRO A 267 18.66 12.48 -3.00
C PRO A 267 19.45 11.49 -3.87
N LEU A 268 18.87 10.99 -4.97
CA LEU A 268 19.57 10.11 -5.92
C LEU A 268 20.81 10.78 -6.53
N LEU A 269 20.82 12.11 -6.66
CA LEU A 269 21.95 12.87 -7.19
C LEU A 269 23.13 12.96 -6.23
N GLY A 270 22.94 12.56 -4.96
CA GLY A 270 24.03 12.40 -4.00
C GLY A 270 24.93 11.19 -4.31
N VAL A 271 24.50 10.27 -5.18
CA VAL A 271 25.33 9.14 -5.62
C VAL A 271 26.15 9.58 -6.84
N PRO A 272 27.50 9.54 -6.78
CA PRO A 272 28.35 10.00 -7.88
C PRO A 272 28.02 9.35 -9.23
N GLN A 273 27.77 8.04 -9.23
CA GLN A 273 27.42 7.30 -10.43
C GLN A 273 26.08 7.75 -11.05
N ASN A 274 25.08 8.13 -10.23
CA ASN A 274 23.80 8.64 -10.74
C ASN A 274 23.97 10.01 -11.40
N ARG A 275 24.81 10.86 -10.81
CA ARG A 275 25.14 12.16 -11.39
C ARG A 275 25.85 11.99 -12.73
N LEU A 276 26.84 11.09 -12.81
CA LEU A 276 27.51 10.75 -14.06
C LEU A 276 26.54 10.26 -15.14
N ILE A 277 25.58 9.40 -14.77
CA ILE A 277 24.53 8.91 -15.69
C ILE A 277 23.72 10.08 -16.24
N LEU A 278 23.31 11.02 -15.38
CA LEU A 278 22.47 12.14 -15.79
C LEU A 278 23.25 13.14 -16.65
N ASP A 279 24.46 13.53 -16.24
CA ASP A 279 25.29 14.48 -16.97
C ASP A 279 25.69 13.93 -18.35
N ALA A 280 26.00 12.64 -18.46
CA ALA A 280 26.27 12.00 -19.76
C ALA A 280 25.04 12.00 -20.68
N MET A 281 23.85 11.85 -20.13
CA MET A 281 22.60 11.82 -20.91
C MET A 281 22.07 13.22 -21.23
N ASP A 282 22.40 14.23 -20.42
CA ASP A 282 22.20 15.64 -20.76
C ASP A 282 23.06 16.01 -21.98
N ALA A 283 24.34 15.61 -22.00
CA ALA A 283 25.23 15.81 -23.15
C ALA A 283 24.69 15.12 -24.43
N VAL A 284 24.09 13.92 -24.29
CA VAL A 284 23.42 13.24 -25.41
C VAL A 284 22.20 14.04 -25.90
N PHE A 285 21.41 14.59 -24.98
CA PHE A 285 20.24 15.39 -25.33
C PHE A 285 20.63 16.71 -26.01
N GLU A 286 21.72 17.34 -25.58
CA GLU A 286 22.30 18.55 -26.16
C GLU A 286 23.04 18.31 -27.49
N GLY A 287 23.29 17.04 -27.84
CA GLY A 287 24.00 16.66 -29.07
C GLY A 287 25.52 16.80 -28.99
N THR A 288 26.07 17.01 -27.80
CA THR A 288 27.52 17.12 -27.57
C THR A 288 28.21 15.77 -27.39
N LEU A 289 27.42 14.70 -27.17
CA LEU A 289 27.90 13.34 -27.00
C LEU A 289 26.99 12.35 -27.74
N SER A 290 27.55 11.33 -28.39
CA SER A 290 26.76 10.22 -28.92
C SER A 290 26.27 9.30 -27.79
N LEU A 291 25.17 8.58 -28.00
CA LEU A 291 24.65 7.61 -27.02
C LEU A 291 25.67 6.49 -26.73
N THR A 292 26.50 6.12 -27.71
CA THR A 292 27.57 5.12 -27.57
C THR A 292 28.68 5.63 -26.65
N GLU A 293 29.15 6.86 -26.85
CA GLU A 293 30.18 7.47 -26.00
C GLU A 293 29.66 7.69 -24.58
N ALA A 294 28.40 8.10 -24.42
CA ALA A 294 27.76 8.23 -23.12
C ALA A 294 27.74 6.90 -22.36
N ARG A 295 27.41 5.79 -23.04
CA ARG A 295 27.43 4.45 -22.44
C ARG A 295 28.83 4.04 -22.00
N GLU A 296 29.85 4.28 -22.83
CA GLU A 296 31.23 3.99 -22.45
C GLU A 296 31.70 4.86 -21.29
N ARG A 297 31.35 6.15 -21.26
CA ARG A 297 31.63 7.04 -20.12
C ARG A 297 30.96 6.58 -18.83
N ILE A 298 29.72 6.10 -18.89
CA ILE A 298 28.99 5.55 -17.73
C ILE A 298 29.64 4.24 -17.23
N LYS A 299 30.08 3.36 -18.15
CA LYS A 299 30.76 2.10 -17.80
C LYS A 299 32.16 2.33 -17.23
N SER A 300 32.90 3.27 -17.79
CA SER A 300 34.32 3.54 -17.48
C SER A 300 34.51 4.54 -16.32
N GLY A 301 33.47 4.77 -15.52
CA GLY A 301 33.17 5.96 -14.69
C GLY A 301 34.20 6.54 -13.70
N ASP A 302 35.50 6.37 -13.92
CA ASP A 302 36.58 6.90 -13.09
C ASP A 302 37.76 7.45 -13.93
N ARG A 303 37.56 8.56 -14.65
CA ARG A 303 38.66 9.48 -15.07
C ARG A 303 38.27 10.97 -15.16
N GLY A 304 36.98 11.29 -15.21
CA GLY A 304 36.50 12.68 -15.37
C GLY A 304 36.42 13.51 -14.08
N GLY A 305 36.51 12.87 -12.91
CA GLY A 305 36.39 13.53 -11.60
C GLY A 305 37.53 14.47 -11.21
N MET A 306 38.62 14.52 -11.97
CA MET A 306 39.77 15.41 -11.73
C MET A 306 39.69 16.77 -12.46
N ARG A 307 38.69 17.01 -13.32
CA ARG A 307 38.65 18.25 -14.13
C ARG A 307 37.64 19.32 -13.71
N ASP A 308 36.74 19.01 -12.77
CA ASP A 308 35.68 19.93 -12.34
C ASP A 308 35.68 20.23 -10.83
N SER A 309 36.83 20.02 -10.18
CA SER A 309 37.07 20.34 -8.76
C SER A 309 37.23 21.86 -8.48
N LEU A 310 36.82 22.74 -9.41
CA LEU A 310 36.99 24.20 -9.34
C LEU A 310 35.72 25.01 -9.61
N ALA A 311 34.52 24.44 -9.41
CA ALA A 311 33.29 25.23 -9.38
C ALA A 311 32.58 25.08 -8.03
N ASP A 312 32.75 26.11 -7.20
CA ASP A 312 32.01 26.39 -5.97
C ASP A 312 30.49 26.44 -6.21
N VAL A 313 29.85 25.28 -6.18
CA VAL A 313 28.40 25.19 -5.98
C VAL A 313 28.17 24.22 -4.84
N LYS A 314 27.87 24.75 -3.64
CA LYS A 314 27.17 24.00 -2.59
C LYS A 314 25.69 23.96 -2.98
N PRO A 315 25.12 22.84 -3.45
CA PRO A 315 23.69 22.77 -3.64
C PRO A 315 23.07 22.47 -2.27
N ALA A 316 22.09 23.28 -1.86
CA ALA A 316 21.28 23.05 -0.66
C ALA A 316 20.68 21.61 -0.60
N ALA A 317 20.57 20.93 -1.75
CA ALA A 317 20.19 19.52 -1.86
C ALA A 317 21.18 18.53 -1.18
N VAL A 318 22.48 18.82 -1.17
CA VAL A 318 23.50 17.98 -0.51
C VAL A 318 23.42 18.13 1.02
N GLN A 319 23.12 19.34 1.50
CA GLN A 319 22.90 19.59 2.93
C GLN A 319 21.57 18.98 3.43
N LEU A 320 20.50 19.02 2.63
CA LEU A 320 19.24 18.31 2.94
C LEU A 320 19.41 16.78 2.93
N ALA A 321 20.23 16.24 2.03
CA ALA A 321 20.56 14.81 1.98
C ALA A 321 21.48 14.36 3.14
N GLN A 322 22.30 15.27 3.68
CA GLN A 322 23.15 15.00 4.84
C GLN A 322 22.42 15.21 6.17
N ALA A 323 21.44 16.12 6.24
CA ALA A 323 20.66 16.44 7.43
C ALA A 323 19.56 15.42 7.77
N ALA A 324 19.21 14.51 6.84
CA ALA A 324 18.20 13.46 7.04
C ALA A 324 18.80 12.09 7.46
N GLN A 325 19.99 12.07 8.07
CA GLN A 325 20.65 10.85 8.50
C GLN A 325 20.10 10.33 9.83
N ALA A 326 18.91 9.73 9.79
CA ALA A 326 18.66 8.54 10.59
C ALA A 326 19.01 7.31 9.73
N PRO A 327 19.77 6.33 10.22
CA PRO A 327 20.07 5.15 9.43
C PRO A 327 18.77 4.42 9.09
N ALA A 328 18.41 4.37 7.80
CA ALA A 328 17.45 3.40 7.33
C ALA A 328 18.06 2.00 7.57
N PRO A 329 17.31 1.04 8.15
CA PRO A 329 17.84 -0.27 8.46
C PRO A 329 18.31 -0.92 7.17
N ARG A 330 19.61 -1.22 7.10
CA ARG A 330 20.12 -2.18 6.12
C ARG A 330 19.40 -3.47 6.46
N GLN A 331 18.56 -3.99 5.56
CA GLN A 331 17.96 -5.29 5.76
C GLN A 331 18.98 -6.34 5.38
N ASP A 332 19.20 -7.30 6.28
CA ASP A 332 20.10 -8.40 6.01
C ASP A 332 19.30 -9.68 5.70
N PRO A 333 19.57 -10.34 4.55
CA PRO A 333 18.80 -11.50 4.12
C PRO A 333 18.77 -12.67 5.11
N ASP A 334 19.86 -12.95 5.84
CA ASP A 334 19.86 -14.07 6.77
C ASP A 334 19.14 -13.71 8.07
N VAL A 335 19.25 -12.45 8.51
CA VAL A 335 18.47 -11.91 9.64
C VAL A 335 16.98 -12.01 9.33
N LEU A 336 16.56 -11.54 8.15
CA LEU A 336 15.16 -11.63 7.71
C LEU A 336 14.69 -13.08 7.61
N LYS A 337 15.48 -13.96 7.00
CA LYS A 337 15.17 -15.38 6.91
C LYS A 337 15.00 -16.03 8.28
N ALA A 338 15.84 -15.68 9.25
CA ALA A 338 15.70 -16.18 10.62
C ALA A 338 14.39 -15.68 11.28
N ILE A 339 14.01 -14.43 11.05
CA ILE A 339 12.73 -13.88 11.53
C ILE A 339 11.54 -14.59 10.88
N GLU A 340 11.58 -14.81 9.57
CA GLU A 340 10.51 -15.50 8.82
C GLU A 340 10.32 -16.95 9.30
N LEU A 341 11.41 -17.69 9.52
CA LEU A 341 11.36 -19.04 10.09
C LEU A 341 10.77 -19.03 11.51
N GLY A 342 11.13 -18.03 12.33
CA GLY A 342 10.56 -17.83 13.65
C GLY A 342 9.05 -17.60 13.59
N ASN A 343 8.60 -16.71 12.70
CA ASN A 343 7.17 -16.42 12.49
C ASN A 343 6.40 -17.65 12.00
N LEU A 344 6.97 -18.41 11.06
CA LEU A 344 6.36 -19.64 10.57
C LEU A 344 6.20 -20.66 11.70
N ALA A 345 7.27 -20.92 12.45
CA ALA A 345 7.26 -21.82 13.60
C ALA A 345 6.25 -21.38 14.67
N PHE A 346 6.17 -20.07 14.95
CA PHE A 346 5.19 -19.49 15.87
C PHE A 346 3.76 -19.76 15.42
N ASN A 347 3.46 -19.53 14.14
CA ASN A 347 2.13 -19.71 13.57
C ASN A 347 1.67 -21.18 13.60
N VAL A 348 2.59 -22.12 13.40
CA VAL A 348 2.32 -23.57 13.55
C VAL A 348 2.44 -24.07 14.99
N ARG A 349 2.51 -23.15 15.97
CA ARG A 349 2.56 -23.42 17.43
C ARG A 349 3.78 -24.21 17.90
N ARG A 350 4.86 -24.23 17.12
CA ARG A 350 6.15 -24.81 17.51
C ARG A 350 6.98 -23.78 18.27
N TYR A 351 6.53 -23.44 19.47
CA TYR A 351 7.05 -22.30 20.24
C TYR A 351 8.54 -22.40 20.58
N ARG A 352 9.05 -23.61 20.90
CA ARG A 352 10.50 -23.82 21.14
C ARG A 352 11.35 -23.54 19.89
N GLU A 353 10.89 -24.00 18.73
CA GLU A 353 11.57 -23.74 17.44
C GLU A 353 11.50 -22.26 17.09
N ALA A 354 10.36 -21.61 17.32
CA ALA A 354 10.18 -20.19 17.09
C ALA A 354 11.20 -19.36 17.88
N VAL A 355 11.33 -19.62 19.18
CA VAL A 355 12.32 -18.96 20.05
C VAL A 355 13.74 -19.14 19.50
N LYS A 356 14.14 -20.37 19.12
CA LYS A 356 15.46 -20.64 18.56
C LYS A 356 15.75 -19.81 17.29
N HIS A 357 14.77 -19.70 16.39
CA HIS A 357 14.92 -18.92 15.17
C HIS A 357 15.01 -17.41 15.45
N TYR A 358 14.22 -16.90 16.39
CA TYR A 358 14.30 -15.50 16.80
C TYR A 358 15.61 -15.16 17.52
N GLU A 359 16.13 -16.06 18.37
CA GLU A 359 17.44 -15.90 18.99
C GLU A 359 18.57 -15.89 17.96
N ASN A 360 18.47 -16.74 16.92
CA ASN A 360 19.39 -16.70 15.79
C ASN A 360 19.33 -15.36 15.05
N ALA A 361 18.14 -14.78 14.86
CA ALA A 361 18.00 -13.45 14.27
C ALA A 361 18.73 -12.38 15.09
N PHE A 362 18.60 -12.40 16.42
CA PHE A 362 19.36 -11.50 17.30
C PHE A 362 20.87 -11.74 17.28
N ALA A 363 21.32 -13.00 17.14
CA ALA A 363 22.74 -13.34 17.05
C ALA A 363 23.36 -12.78 15.76
N LEU A 364 22.68 -12.96 14.63
CA LEU A 364 23.08 -12.40 13.33
C LEU A 364 23.07 -10.86 13.38
N ASP A 365 22.02 -10.28 13.95
CA ASP A 365 21.89 -8.83 14.06
C ASP A 365 22.96 -8.18 14.94
N ARG A 366 23.44 -8.85 15.99
CA ARG A 366 24.52 -8.32 16.84
C ARG A 366 25.79 -8.01 16.03
N ALA A 367 26.09 -8.80 15.01
CA ALA A 367 27.22 -8.57 14.13
C ALA A 367 26.93 -7.54 13.02
N ARG A 368 25.65 -7.36 12.66
CA ARG A 368 25.25 -6.69 11.41
C ARG A 368 24.57 -5.33 11.63
N GLY A 369 23.85 -5.14 12.73
CA GLY A 369 23.20 -3.88 13.13
C GLY A 369 22.05 -3.48 12.20
N THR A 370 21.23 -4.44 11.83
CA THR A 370 20.26 -4.36 10.72
C THR A 370 18.81 -4.27 11.17
N MET A 371 18.47 -4.77 12.37
CA MET A 371 17.13 -4.70 12.93
C MET A 371 16.89 -3.33 13.59
N ASP A 372 15.79 -2.69 13.22
CA ASP A 372 15.33 -1.49 13.90
C ASP A 372 14.60 -1.80 15.22
N ALA A 373 14.31 -0.76 16.01
CA ALA A 373 13.64 -0.89 17.30
C ALA A 373 12.23 -1.53 17.18
N VAL A 374 11.55 -1.34 16.04
CA VAL A 374 10.23 -1.94 15.80
C VAL A 374 10.38 -3.45 15.59
N GLN A 375 11.30 -3.89 14.75
CA GLN A 375 11.58 -5.30 14.51
C GLN A 375 12.03 -5.99 15.80
N LYS A 376 12.95 -5.39 16.56
CA LYS A 376 13.41 -5.93 17.84
C LYS A 376 12.26 -6.08 18.82
N SER A 377 11.42 -5.05 18.95
CA SER A 377 10.24 -5.08 19.83
C SER A 377 9.25 -6.18 19.43
N LEU A 378 8.94 -6.33 18.14
CA LEU A 378 8.04 -7.38 17.65
C LEU A 378 8.61 -8.78 17.88
N ILE A 379 9.92 -8.97 17.69
CA ILE A 379 10.55 -10.27 17.94
C ILE A 379 10.54 -10.60 19.44
N PHE A 380 10.87 -9.65 20.32
CA PHE A 380 10.74 -9.83 21.77
C PHE A 380 9.30 -10.14 22.18
N GLU A 381 8.30 -9.49 21.58
CA GLU A 381 6.88 -9.81 21.78
C GLU A 381 6.57 -11.27 21.44
N ARG A 382 7.06 -11.76 20.30
CA ARG A 382 6.85 -13.16 19.86
C ARG A 382 7.59 -14.18 20.70
N ILE A 383 8.82 -13.90 21.14
CA ILE A 383 9.55 -14.76 22.09
C ILE A 383 8.80 -14.81 23.42
N GLY A 384 8.38 -13.65 23.94
CA GLY A 384 7.60 -13.58 25.19
C GLY A 384 6.29 -14.36 25.10
N SER A 385 5.53 -14.15 24.04
CA SER A 385 4.30 -14.93 23.79
C SER A 385 4.58 -16.43 23.68
N SER A 386 5.68 -16.82 23.04
CA SER A 386 6.11 -18.23 22.96
C SER A 386 6.42 -18.81 24.34
N TYR A 387 7.12 -18.07 25.21
CA TYR A 387 7.38 -18.50 26.58
C TYR A 387 6.09 -18.63 27.39
N ARG A 388 5.15 -17.68 27.27
CA ARG A 388 3.83 -17.79 27.91
C ARG A 388 3.11 -19.07 27.49
N GLN A 389 3.07 -19.36 26.19
CA GLN A 389 2.42 -20.58 25.68
C GLN A 389 3.11 -21.89 26.09
N LEU A 390 4.38 -21.81 26.50
CA LEU A 390 5.13 -22.93 27.08
C LEU A 390 4.97 -23.05 28.61
N GLY A 391 4.17 -22.19 29.24
CA GLY A 391 4.00 -22.13 30.70
C GLY A 391 5.13 -21.40 31.44
N LEU A 392 6.05 -20.76 30.71
CA LEU A 392 7.22 -20.07 31.22
C LEU A 392 6.91 -18.57 31.41
N ALA A 393 5.98 -18.27 32.33
CA ALA A 393 5.45 -16.92 32.49
C ALA A 393 6.49 -15.91 33.01
N ALA A 394 7.44 -16.33 33.85
CA ALA A 394 8.49 -15.46 34.38
C ALA A 394 9.49 -15.02 33.29
N GLU A 395 9.90 -15.96 32.44
CA GLU A 395 10.75 -15.73 31.28
C GLU A 395 10.04 -14.87 30.24
N SER A 396 8.75 -15.11 30.03
CA SER A 396 7.89 -14.25 29.21
C SER A 396 7.95 -12.79 29.68
N VAL A 397 7.76 -12.53 30.98
CA VAL A 397 7.84 -11.17 31.54
C VAL A 397 9.21 -10.54 31.30
N SER A 398 10.30 -11.27 31.52
CA SER A 398 11.67 -10.77 31.31
C SER A 398 11.88 -10.29 29.86
N VAL A 399 11.47 -11.10 28.88
CA VAL A 399 11.64 -10.75 27.47
C VAL A 399 10.69 -9.64 27.03
N LEU A 400 9.45 -9.65 27.48
CA LEU A 400 8.46 -8.63 27.08
C LEU A 400 8.78 -7.24 27.64
N LYS A 401 9.47 -7.14 28.77
CA LYS A 401 10.00 -5.85 29.25
C LYS A 401 10.96 -5.23 28.24
N ARG A 402 11.83 -6.04 27.62
CA ARG A 402 12.71 -5.57 26.54
C ARG A 402 11.91 -5.13 25.31
N ALA A 403 10.79 -5.79 25.01
CA ALA A 403 9.93 -5.38 23.90
C ALA A 403 9.40 -3.95 24.08
N VAL A 404 8.96 -3.59 25.28
CA VAL A 404 8.42 -2.25 25.58
C VAL A 404 9.51 -1.21 25.83
N GLU A 405 10.72 -1.64 26.22
CA GLU A 405 11.92 -0.78 26.26
C GLU A 405 12.35 -0.36 24.83
N GLU A 406 12.36 -1.30 23.88
CA GLU A 406 12.69 -1.01 22.47
C GLU A 406 11.61 -0.14 21.80
N LEU A 407 10.33 -0.47 22.01
CA LEU A 407 9.21 0.29 21.46
C LEU A 407 8.13 0.53 22.52
N PRO A 408 8.15 1.69 23.19
CA PRO A 408 7.16 2.04 24.22
C PRO A 408 5.72 2.10 23.73
N GLY A 409 5.49 2.16 22.40
CA GLY A 409 4.17 2.12 21.77
C GLY A 409 3.71 0.73 21.32
N ASN A 410 4.38 -0.35 21.73
CA ASN A 410 3.96 -1.72 21.41
C ASN A 410 2.84 -2.19 22.36
N SER A 411 1.60 -1.82 22.01
CA SER A 411 0.34 -2.28 22.61
C SER A 411 0.25 -3.80 22.78
N ALA A 412 0.68 -4.57 21.80
CA ALA A 412 0.64 -6.04 21.84
C ALA A 412 1.61 -6.61 22.89
N ALA A 413 2.80 -6.02 23.05
CA ALA A 413 3.74 -6.42 24.10
C ALA A 413 3.19 -6.14 25.50
N TYR A 414 2.53 -5.00 25.72
CA TYR A 414 1.83 -4.72 26.97
C TYR A 414 0.69 -5.70 27.23
N TYR A 415 -0.03 -6.13 26.19
CA TYR A 415 -1.07 -7.14 26.33
C TYR A 415 -0.49 -8.49 26.76
N GLN A 416 0.60 -8.93 26.14
CA GLN A 416 1.28 -10.17 26.55
C GLN A 416 1.86 -10.08 27.97
N LEU A 417 2.33 -8.89 28.40
CA LEU A 417 2.74 -8.66 29.80
C LEU A 417 1.56 -8.84 30.75
N ALA A 418 0.41 -8.29 30.41
CA ALA A 418 -0.80 -8.44 31.20
C ALA A 418 -1.19 -9.91 31.37
N LEU A 419 -1.22 -10.68 30.28
CA LEU A 419 -1.51 -12.12 30.30
C LEU A 419 -0.48 -12.91 31.13
N ALA A 420 0.81 -12.61 30.97
CA ALA A 420 1.87 -13.29 31.72
C ALA A 420 1.79 -13.00 33.23
N HIS A 421 1.51 -11.75 33.62
CA HIS A 421 1.28 -11.40 35.03
C HIS A 421 0.01 -12.03 35.60
N ALA A 422 -1.07 -12.11 34.81
CA ALA A 422 -2.30 -12.75 35.23
C ALA A 422 -2.10 -14.26 35.45
N SER A 423 -1.36 -14.92 34.56
CA SER A 423 -0.98 -16.34 34.68
C SER A 423 -0.14 -16.64 35.94
N MET A 424 0.55 -15.63 36.48
CA MET A 424 1.30 -15.73 37.74
C MET A 424 0.47 -15.29 38.97
N GLY A 425 -0.81 -15.00 38.82
CA GLY A 425 -1.68 -14.49 39.89
C GLY A 425 -1.41 -13.04 40.30
N LYS A 426 -0.55 -12.31 39.58
CA LYS A 426 -0.23 -10.90 39.87
C LYS A 426 -1.27 -9.97 39.24
N LEU A 427 -2.51 -10.04 39.77
CA LEU A 427 -3.68 -9.38 39.17
C LEU A 427 -3.56 -7.85 39.08
N GLY A 428 -2.90 -7.21 40.06
CA GLY A 428 -2.67 -5.76 40.03
C GLY A 428 -1.76 -5.30 38.89
N ASP A 429 -0.67 -6.02 38.65
CA ASP A 429 0.24 -5.75 37.53
C ASP A 429 -0.44 -6.07 36.20
N ALA A 430 -1.20 -7.17 36.15
CA ALA A 430 -1.96 -7.56 34.96
C ALA A 430 -2.92 -6.46 34.50
N MET A 431 -3.72 -5.91 35.43
CA MET A 431 -4.61 -4.77 35.13
C MET A 431 -3.84 -3.53 34.68
N SER A 432 -2.69 -3.26 35.29
CA SER A 432 -1.87 -2.08 34.97
C SER A 432 -1.33 -2.16 33.54
N TYR A 433 -0.76 -3.30 33.16
CA TYR A 433 -0.27 -3.53 31.79
C TYR A 433 -1.40 -3.65 30.77
N LEU A 434 -2.54 -4.22 31.15
CA LEU A 434 -3.73 -4.27 30.30
C LEU A 434 -4.22 -2.86 29.95
N ASN A 435 -4.32 -1.97 30.95
CA ASN A 435 -4.71 -0.59 30.70
C ASN A 435 -3.69 0.10 29.78
N ARG A 436 -2.38 -0.10 29.99
CA ARG A 436 -1.32 0.43 29.10
C ARG A 436 -1.47 -0.08 27.66
N SER A 437 -1.83 -1.35 27.46
CA SER A 437 -2.09 -1.89 26.13
C SER A 437 -3.25 -1.17 25.42
N LEU A 438 -4.35 -0.95 26.14
CA LEU A 438 -5.53 -0.24 25.62
C LEU A 438 -5.24 1.27 25.38
N GLU A 439 -4.41 1.89 26.23
CA GLU A 439 -3.97 3.29 26.05
C GLU A 439 -3.10 3.47 24.80
N THR A 440 -2.20 2.52 24.54
CA THR A 440 -1.19 2.60 23.48
C THR A 440 -1.66 2.04 22.13
N ALA A 441 -2.88 1.50 22.06
CA ALA A 441 -3.47 1.04 20.81
C ALA A 441 -3.47 2.15 19.75
N ARG A 442 -2.87 1.87 18.59
CA ARG A 442 -2.61 2.86 17.53
C ARG A 442 -3.82 3.09 16.63
N SER A 443 -4.75 2.13 16.58
CA SER A 443 -5.99 2.24 15.80
C SER A 443 -7.23 1.80 16.58
N MET A 444 -8.41 2.16 16.05
CA MET A 444 -9.69 1.69 16.61
C MET A 444 -9.92 0.21 16.40
N SER A 445 -9.40 -0.36 15.32
CA SER A 445 -9.44 -1.81 15.09
C SER A 445 -8.63 -2.54 16.16
N GLU A 446 -7.41 -2.06 16.44
CA GLU A 446 -6.55 -2.63 17.47
C GLU A 446 -7.19 -2.52 18.86
N LEU A 447 -7.73 -1.35 19.21
CA LEU A 447 -8.42 -1.16 20.49
C LEU A 447 -9.63 -2.11 20.63
N ARG A 448 -10.47 -2.22 19.59
CA ARG A 448 -11.63 -3.11 19.59
C ARG A 448 -11.21 -4.57 19.75
N LYS A 449 -10.15 -4.98 19.04
CA LYS A 449 -9.60 -6.33 19.12
C LYS A 449 -9.07 -6.63 20.52
N THR A 450 -8.22 -5.76 21.08
CA THR A 450 -7.67 -5.95 22.43
C THR A 450 -8.79 -6.01 23.46
N LEU A 451 -9.78 -5.12 23.37
CA LEU A 451 -10.92 -5.12 24.29
C LEU A 451 -11.80 -6.38 24.18
N LEU A 452 -11.95 -6.95 22.98
CA LEU A 452 -12.61 -8.23 22.80
C LEU A 452 -11.82 -9.35 23.48
N LEU A 453 -10.52 -9.44 23.21
CA LEU A 453 -9.65 -10.47 23.77
C LEU A 453 -9.60 -10.40 25.30
N THR A 454 -9.55 -9.19 25.87
CA THR A 454 -9.64 -8.97 27.33
C THR A 454 -10.82 -9.67 28.00
N LYS A 455 -11.95 -9.82 27.29
CA LYS A 455 -13.18 -10.45 27.80
C LYS A 455 -13.29 -11.94 27.49
N THR A 456 -12.44 -12.46 26.63
CA THR A 456 -12.52 -13.85 26.16
C THR A 456 -11.32 -14.70 26.57
N ASP A 457 -10.17 -14.08 26.82
CA ASP A 457 -8.95 -14.78 27.22
C ASP A 457 -9.08 -15.26 28.67
N SER A 458 -8.94 -16.58 28.86
CA SER A 458 -9.11 -17.27 30.14
C SER A 458 -8.19 -16.76 31.24
N GLU A 459 -7.00 -16.27 30.87
CA GLU A 459 -6.02 -15.74 31.81
C GLU A 459 -6.54 -14.52 32.58
N PHE A 460 -7.54 -13.81 32.04
CA PHE A 460 -8.16 -12.67 32.70
C PHE A 460 -9.42 -13.01 33.48
N GLU A 461 -9.89 -14.26 33.48
CA GLU A 461 -11.07 -14.68 34.25
C GLU A 461 -10.99 -14.27 35.74
N PRO A 462 -9.83 -14.37 36.43
CA PRO A 462 -9.70 -13.87 37.81
C PRO A 462 -9.88 -12.36 37.98
N LEU A 463 -9.84 -11.58 36.89
CA LEU A 463 -10.04 -10.13 36.90
C LEU A 463 -11.51 -9.72 36.76
N TYR A 464 -12.39 -10.58 36.26
CA TYR A 464 -13.74 -10.20 35.84
C TYR A 464 -14.61 -9.68 37.01
N GLU A 465 -14.40 -10.23 38.19
CA GLU A 465 -15.10 -9.84 39.42
C GLU A 465 -14.51 -8.58 40.08
N LEU A 466 -13.39 -8.05 39.57
CA LEU A 466 -12.75 -6.86 40.15
C LEU A 466 -13.44 -5.59 39.64
N PRO A 467 -13.95 -4.71 40.52
CA PRO A 467 -14.62 -3.47 40.10
C PRO A 467 -13.76 -2.60 39.17
N ARG A 468 -12.46 -2.52 39.47
CA ARG A 468 -11.49 -1.76 38.67
C ARG A 468 -11.35 -2.30 37.25
N PHE A 469 -11.49 -3.62 37.05
CA PHE A 469 -11.45 -4.21 35.72
C PHE A 469 -12.70 -3.85 34.91
N ALA A 470 -13.88 -3.93 35.54
CA ALA A 470 -15.13 -3.50 34.93
C ALA A 470 -15.10 -2.02 34.52
N ASP A 471 -14.52 -1.16 35.35
CA ASP A 471 -14.33 0.27 35.05
C ASP A 471 -13.42 0.49 33.82
N ILE A 472 -12.28 -0.22 33.75
CA ILE A 472 -11.38 -0.18 32.59
C ILE A 472 -12.15 -0.57 31.33
N VAL A 473 -12.82 -1.72 31.33
CA VAL A 473 -13.59 -2.21 30.17
C VAL A 473 -14.63 -1.20 29.73
N LYS A 474 -15.48 -0.73 30.66
CA LYS A 474 -16.56 0.23 30.38
C LYS A 474 -16.04 1.55 29.81
N SER A 475 -14.89 2.03 30.30
CA SER A 475 -14.29 3.27 29.83
C SER A 475 -13.90 3.18 28.34
N TYR A 476 -13.31 2.06 27.91
CA TYR A 476 -12.90 1.86 26.52
C TYR A 476 -14.06 1.50 25.60
N GLU A 477 -15.09 0.80 26.08
CA GLU A 477 -16.35 0.63 25.33
C GLU A 477 -17.00 1.98 25.01
N THR A 478 -17.09 2.84 26.03
CA THR A 478 -17.64 4.19 25.87
C THR A 478 -16.81 5.01 24.88
N LYS A 479 -15.48 4.89 24.93
CA LYS A 479 -14.56 5.54 23.97
C LYS A 479 -14.78 5.05 22.55
N ILE A 480 -15.02 3.75 22.35
CA ILE A 480 -15.30 3.15 21.05
C ILE A 480 -16.67 3.59 20.51
N ALA A 481 -17.69 3.72 21.36
CA ALA A 481 -19.05 4.10 20.94
C ALA A 481 -19.19 5.57 20.52
N ARG A 482 -18.26 6.45 20.94
CA ARG A 482 -18.29 7.90 20.67
C ARG A 482 -17.62 8.32 19.35
N ARG A 483 -16.96 7.41 18.63
CA ARG A 483 -16.25 7.66 17.36
C ARG A 483 -16.82 6.78 16.27
#